data_AF-A0A2C6L3K3-F1
#
_entry.id   AF-A0A2C6L3K3-F1
#
_cell.length_a   1.000
_cell.length_b   1.000
_cell.length_c   1.000
_cell.angle_alpha   90.00
_cell.angle_beta   90.00
_cell.angle_gamma   90.00
#
_symmetry.space_group_name_H-M   'P 1'
#
loop_
_entity.id
_entity.type
_entity.pdbx_description
1 polymer ?
#
loop_
_entity_poly.entity_id
_entity_poly.type
_entity_poly.pdbx_seq_one_letter_code
_entity_poly.pdbx_strand_id
1 'polypeptide(L)'
;MSDNYIYSAEKVIDELSRKPDFVSTAIKRWEKRDSKCGFGYKGICCRLCSNGPCRITPTQPVGICGATADSIVARNLLRAIAAGASCYVHHCRNTAMTLLSAAEGKSPYIIKDEEKLRRYAKKIGINISKGVKEIAYEFATKVLQDLSKPYTEKVELVAKLSLPARLRHGKNLT
;
A
#
# COMPACT_ATOMS: atom_id res chain seq x y z
N MET A 1 10.81 -18.23 25.79
CA MET A 1 9.83 -19.06 25.04
C MET A 1 10.22 -20.51 25.24
N SER A 2 9.28 -21.46 25.14
CA SER A 2 9.60 -22.87 25.31
C SER A 2 10.35 -23.43 24.09
N ASP A 3 11.15 -24.47 24.31
CA ASP A 3 11.92 -25.16 23.25
C ASP A 3 11.02 -25.73 22.12
N ASN A 4 9.74 -25.93 22.44
CA ASN A 4 8.70 -26.42 21.52
C ASN A 4 8.05 -25.33 20.66
N TYR A 5 8.48 -24.07 20.76
CA TYR A 5 7.93 -23.01 19.92
C TYR A 5 8.36 -23.21 18.45
N ILE A 6 7.39 -23.21 17.53
CA ILE A 6 7.62 -23.26 16.09
C ILE A 6 7.62 -21.80 15.59
N TYR A 7 8.76 -21.33 15.12
CA TYR A 7 8.92 -19.97 14.60
C TYR A 7 8.43 -19.84 13.16
N SER A 8 8.46 -20.92 12.40
CA SER A 8 8.02 -20.97 11.01
C SER A 8 7.37 -22.31 10.69
N ALA A 9 6.25 -22.27 9.96
CA ALA A 9 5.67 -23.49 9.38
C ALA A 9 6.56 -24.09 8.28
N GLU A 10 7.44 -23.27 7.68
CA GLU A 10 8.49 -23.73 6.76
C GLU A 10 9.66 -24.31 7.57
N LYS A 11 9.89 -25.62 7.43
CA LYS A 11 10.87 -26.39 8.22
C LYS A 11 12.28 -25.84 8.05
N VAL A 12 12.67 -25.52 6.81
CA VAL A 12 14.02 -25.00 6.53
C VAL A 12 14.26 -23.67 7.27
N ILE A 13 13.26 -22.79 7.30
CA ILE A 13 13.36 -21.51 8.00
C ILE A 13 13.40 -21.73 9.52
N ASP A 14 12.60 -22.65 10.05
CA ASP A 14 12.60 -22.96 11.49
C ASP A 14 13.95 -23.53 11.94
N GLU A 15 14.49 -24.50 11.21
CA GLU A 15 15.80 -25.09 11.48
C GLU A 15 16.92 -24.05 11.40
N LEU A 16 16.93 -23.20 10.38
CA LEU A 16 17.92 -22.12 10.24
C LEU A 16 17.82 -21.09 11.36
N SER A 17 16.61 -20.81 11.85
CA SER A 17 16.39 -19.84 12.93
C SER A 17 17.01 -20.28 14.26
N ARG A 18 17.11 -21.59 14.50
CA ARG A 18 17.68 -22.20 15.71
C ARG A 18 19.21 -22.26 15.73
N LYS A 19 19.88 -22.04 14.59
CA LYS A 19 21.36 -22.13 14.52
C LYS A 19 22.00 -20.96 15.30
N PRO A 20 22.82 -21.21 16.34
CA PRO A 20 23.34 -20.17 17.23
C PRO A 20 24.21 -19.15 16.50
N ASP A 21 25.06 -19.61 15.57
CA ASP A 21 26.06 -18.77 14.88
C ASP A 21 25.53 -18.00 13.67
N PHE A 22 24.23 -18.10 13.37
CA PHE A 22 23.65 -17.44 12.21
C PHE A 22 23.39 -15.94 12.45
N VAL A 23 23.52 -15.14 11.39
CA VAL A 23 23.21 -13.70 11.27
C VAL A 23 21.98 -13.28 12.08
N SER A 24 21.95 -12.04 12.59
CA SER A 24 20.78 -11.47 13.29
C SER A 24 19.51 -11.49 12.42
N THR A 25 18.66 -12.51 12.60
CA THR A 25 17.39 -12.69 11.87
C THR A 25 16.22 -11.99 12.55
N ALA A 26 15.08 -11.90 11.86
CA ALA A 26 13.85 -11.37 12.45
C ALA A 26 13.39 -12.16 13.69
N ILE A 27 13.55 -13.49 13.67
CA ILE A 27 13.22 -14.40 14.77
C ILE A 27 14.11 -14.11 15.99
N LYS A 28 15.44 -14.07 15.79
CA LYS A 28 16.38 -13.75 16.88
C LYS A 28 16.15 -12.36 17.48
N ARG A 29 15.74 -11.39 16.66
CA ARG A 29 15.34 -10.05 17.14
C ARG A 29 14.04 -10.06 17.92
N TRP A 30 13.15 -11.02 17.69
CA TRP A 30 11.90 -11.13 18.42
C TRP A 30 12.11 -11.78 19.79
N GLU A 31 12.94 -12.83 19.88
CA GLU A 31 13.29 -13.48 21.15
C GLU A 31 13.94 -12.53 22.15
N LYS A 32 14.75 -11.58 21.66
CA LYS A 32 15.43 -10.57 22.49
C LYS A 32 14.56 -9.39 22.88
N ARG A 33 13.31 -9.29 22.40
CA ARG A 33 12.43 -8.15 22.69
C ARG A 33 11.53 -8.46 23.88
N ASP A 34 11.35 -7.46 24.72
CA ASP A 34 10.33 -7.46 25.77
C ASP A 34 8.92 -7.57 25.18
N SER A 35 7.96 -7.79 26.08
CA SER A 35 6.54 -7.68 25.77
C SER A 35 6.23 -6.37 25.01
N LYS A 36 5.35 -6.46 24.01
CA LYS A 36 4.99 -5.31 23.18
C LYS A 36 4.35 -4.22 24.06
N CYS A 37 4.70 -2.96 23.83
CA CYS A 37 4.09 -1.82 24.54
C CYS A 37 2.56 -1.84 24.39
N GLY A 38 1.83 -1.92 25.51
CA GLY A 38 0.38 -2.05 25.52
C GLY A 38 -0.37 -0.87 24.89
N PHE A 39 0.11 0.37 25.05
CA PHE A 39 -0.50 1.55 24.43
C PHE A 39 -0.36 1.54 22.90
N GLY A 40 0.82 1.14 22.41
CA GLY A 40 1.07 1.00 20.99
C GLY A 40 0.27 -0.15 20.38
N TYR A 41 0.23 -1.28 21.07
CA TYR A 41 -0.55 -2.46 20.65
C TYR A 41 -2.05 -2.15 20.54
N LYS A 42 -2.61 -1.42 21.51
CA LYS A 42 -4.01 -0.97 21.49
C LYS A 42 -4.27 0.20 20.53
N GLY A 43 -3.23 0.82 19.96
CA GLY A 43 -3.36 1.97 19.05
C GLY A 43 -3.73 3.30 19.72
N ILE A 44 -3.70 3.39 21.05
CA ILE A 44 -4.12 4.56 21.85
C ILE A 44 -2.96 5.48 22.25
N CYS A 45 -1.80 5.33 21.60
CA CYS A 45 -0.66 6.23 21.72
C CYS A 45 -0.60 7.15 20.50
N CYS A 46 -0.55 8.47 20.71
CA CYS A 46 -0.49 9.47 19.65
C CYS A 46 0.86 10.21 19.67
N ARG A 47 1.56 10.25 18.53
CA ARG A 47 2.86 10.93 18.34
C ARG A 47 2.86 11.87 17.14
N LEU A 48 1.73 12.49 16.85
CA LEU A 48 1.52 13.24 15.60
C LEU A 48 1.95 14.71 15.68
N CYS A 49 2.32 15.21 16.86
CA CYS A 49 2.80 16.57 17.09
C CYS A 49 3.79 16.59 18.25
N SER A 50 4.44 17.73 18.44
CA SER A 50 5.48 17.95 19.47
C SER A 50 4.94 17.94 20.90
N ASN A 51 3.63 18.10 21.10
CA ASN A 51 3.03 18.05 22.44
C ASN A 51 2.90 16.60 22.95
N GLY A 52 2.99 15.60 22.06
CA GLY A 52 2.96 14.19 22.46
C GLY A 52 4.28 13.70 23.08
N PRO A 53 4.40 12.40 23.41
CA PRO A 53 3.43 11.33 23.15
C PRO A 53 2.22 11.37 24.10
N CYS A 54 1.01 11.45 23.56
CA CYS A 54 -0.21 11.26 24.36
C CYS A 54 -0.50 9.76 24.52
N ARG A 55 -0.92 9.35 25.72
CA ARG A 55 -1.38 7.99 26.03
C ARG A 55 -2.74 8.07 26.70
N ILE A 56 -3.73 7.36 26.16
CA ILE A 56 -5.08 7.37 26.73
C ILE A 56 -5.19 6.35 27.86
N THR A 57 -5.72 6.78 29.00
CA THR A 57 -6.01 5.98 30.18
C THR A 57 -7.38 6.39 30.74
N PRO A 58 -7.96 5.66 31.70
CA PRO A 58 -9.19 6.09 32.37
C PRO A 58 -9.06 7.46 33.07
N THR A 59 -7.87 7.79 33.58
CA THR A 59 -7.60 9.08 34.24
C THR A 59 -7.22 10.19 33.26
N GLN A 60 -6.80 9.84 32.04
CA GLN A 60 -6.43 10.75 30.96
C GLN A 60 -7.17 10.33 29.68
N PRO A 61 -8.49 10.61 29.58
CA PRO A 61 -9.36 10.04 28.54
C PRO A 61 -9.17 10.65 27.14
N VAL A 62 -8.46 11.78 27.05
CA VAL A 62 -8.17 12.48 25.79
C VAL A 62 -6.70 12.90 25.71
N GLY A 63 -6.21 13.08 24.49
CA GLY A 63 -4.91 13.70 24.26
C GLY A 63 -4.91 15.19 24.61
N ILE A 64 -3.72 15.81 24.64
CA ILE A 64 -3.55 17.24 25.01
C ILE A 64 -4.40 18.17 24.13
N CYS A 65 -4.61 17.83 22.87
CA CYS A 65 -5.46 18.61 21.96
C CYS A 65 -6.95 18.23 22.00
N GLY A 66 -7.39 17.40 22.94
CA GLY A 66 -8.77 16.92 23.07
C GLY A 66 -9.12 15.68 22.23
N ALA A 67 -8.16 15.08 21.52
CA ALA A 67 -8.43 13.89 20.70
C ALA A 67 -8.78 12.66 21.57
N THR A 68 -9.91 12.02 21.30
CA THR A 68 -10.37 10.80 21.97
C THR A 68 -9.55 9.57 21.55
N ALA A 69 -9.71 8.47 22.29
CA ALA A 69 -9.13 7.17 21.92
C ALA A 69 -9.48 6.77 20.48
N ASP A 70 -10.77 6.86 20.09
CA ASP A 70 -11.24 6.49 18.75
C ASP A 70 -10.58 7.34 17.66
N SER A 71 -10.48 8.65 17.89
CA SER A 71 -9.80 9.57 16.98
C SER A 71 -8.32 9.20 16.81
N ILE A 72 -7.64 8.84 17.89
CA ILE A 72 -6.22 8.45 17.86
C ILE A 72 -6.05 7.12 17.12
N VAL A 73 -6.89 6.12 17.40
CA VAL A 73 -6.86 4.82 16.72
C VAL A 73 -7.13 4.98 15.23
N ALA A 74 -8.16 5.74 14.84
CA ALA A 74 -8.49 6.01 13.44
C ALA A 74 -7.34 6.71 12.71
N ARG A 75 -6.68 7.70 13.33
CA ARG A 75 -5.51 8.38 12.76
C ARG A 75 -4.32 7.43 12.58
N ASN A 76 -4.04 6.59 13.57
CA ASN A 76 -2.95 5.62 13.51
C ASN A 76 -3.20 4.59 12.39
N LEU A 77 -4.43 4.08 12.28
CA LEU A 77 -4.84 3.18 11.20
C LEU A 77 -4.72 3.86 9.83
N LEU A 78 -5.26 5.06 9.68
CA LEU A 78 -5.24 5.79 8.41
C LEU A 78 -3.81 6.07 7.93
N ARG A 79 -2.88 6.40 8.83
CA ARG A 79 -1.45 6.58 8.46
C ARG A 79 -0.81 5.28 8.00
N ALA A 80 -1.12 4.14 8.61
CA ALA A 80 -0.64 2.84 8.16
C ALA A 80 -1.20 2.48 6.76
N ILE A 81 -2.50 2.73 6.53
CA ILE A 81 -3.14 2.56 5.22
C ILE A 81 -2.49 3.47 4.18
N ALA A 82 -2.30 4.75 4.50
CA ALA A 82 -1.70 5.72 3.58
C ALA A 82 -0.26 5.34 3.22
N ALA A 83 0.53 4.85 4.18
CA ALA A 83 1.88 4.36 3.93
C ALA A 83 1.88 3.16 2.96
N GLY A 84 1.03 2.16 3.19
CA GLY A 84 0.90 1.01 2.31
C GLY A 84 0.39 1.38 0.90
N ALA A 85 -0.65 2.22 0.83
CA ALA A 85 -1.20 2.72 -0.43
C ALA A 85 -0.13 3.48 -1.24
N SER A 86 0.69 4.30 -0.58
CA SER A 86 1.78 5.04 -1.21
C SER A 86 2.80 4.12 -1.89
N CYS A 87 3.11 2.96 -1.31
CA CYS A 87 4.00 1.97 -1.94
C CYS A 87 3.42 1.44 -3.27
N TYR A 88 2.11 1.15 -3.30
CA TYR A 88 1.45 0.67 -4.53
C TYR A 88 1.29 1.77 -5.58
N VAL A 89 1.02 3.01 -5.16
CA VAL A 89 1.00 4.17 -6.06
C VAL A 89 2.38 4.39 -6.68
N HIS A 90 3.45 4.31 -5.88
CA HIS A 90 4.82 4.42 -6.38
C HIS A 90 5.15 3.31 -7.39
N HIS A 91 4.81 2.05 -7.07
CA HIS A 91 4.97 0.93 -8.00
C HIS A 91 4.23 1.18 -9.32
N CYS A 92 2.94 1.53 -9.25
CA CYS A 92 2.12 1.78 -10.42
C CYS A 92 2.67 2.93 -11.28
N ARG A 93 3.09 4.03 -10.63
CA ARG A 93 3.70 5.19 -11.30
C ARG A 93 4.98 4.79 -12.04
N ASN A 94 5.89 4.06 -11.40
CA ASN A 94 7.12 3.59 -12.03
C ASN A 94 6.82 2.68 -13.23
N THR A 95 5.91 1.72 -13.08
CA THR A 95 5.51 0.83 -14.18
C THR A 95 4.93 1.63 -15.36
N ALA A 96 4.07 2.62 -15.10
CA ALA A 96 3.52 3.47 -16.14
C ALA A 96 4.60 4.33 -16.83
N MET A 97 5.53 4.91 -16.07
CA MET A 97 6.68 5.65 -16.63
C MET A 97 7.58 4.74 -17.49
N THR A 98 7.79 3.49 -17.08
CA THR A 98 8.54 2.51 -17.89
C THR A 98 7.81 2.19 -19.18
N LEU A 99 6.49 1.96 -19.14
CA LEU A 99 5.68 1.72 -20.35
C LEU A 99 5.70 2.93 -21.29
N LEU A 100 5.63 4.15 -20.74
CA LEU A 100 5.74 5.39 -21.51
C LEU A 100 7.10 5.48 -22.22
N SER A 101 8.19 5.24 -21.50
CA SER A 101 9.55 5.26 -22.05
C SER A 101 9.76 4.18 -23.12
N ALA A 102 9.19 2.98 -22.93
CA ALA A 102 9.20 1.91 -23.95
C ALA A 102 8.40 2.30 -25.20
N ALA A 103 7.25 2.95 -25.04
CA ALA A 103 6.44 3.45 -26.14
C ALA A 103 7.18 4.52 -26.97
N GLU A 104 7.95 5.40 -26.29
CA GLU A 104 8.79 6.43 -26.91
C GLU A 104 10.11 5.89 -27.50
N GLY A 105 10.43 4.61 -27.30
CA GLY A 105 11.71 4.03 -27.73
C GLY A 105 12.93 4.51 -26.93
N LYS A 106 12.71 5.08 -25.73
CA LYS A 106 13.77 5.58 -24.82
C LYS A 106 14.17 4.54 -23.76
N SER A 107 13.69 3.31 -23.90
CA SER A 107 13.91 2.22 -22.94
C SER A 107 14.31 0.93 -23.65
N PRO A 108 15.12 0.06 -23.03
CA PRO A 108 15.40 -1.28 -23.55
C PRO A 108 14.20 -2.24 -23.44
N TYR A 109 13.11 -1.85 -22.75
CA TYR A 109 11.94 -2.71 -22.61
C TYR A 109 11.06 -2.71 -23.87
N ILE A 110 10.44 -3.86 -24.14
CA ILE A 110 9.50 -4.07 -25.23
C ILE A 110 8.11 -4.47 -24.71
N ILE A 111 7.09 -4.16 -25.50
CA ILE A 111 5.70 -4.58 -25.22
C ILE A 111 5.58 -6.06 -25.61
N LYS A 112 5.58 -6.95 -24.62
CA LYS A 112 5.52 -8.41 -24.84
C LYS A 112 4.10 -8.94 -25.08
N ASP A 113 3.08 -8.25 -24.59
CA ASP A 113 1.69 -8.70 -24.59
C ASP A 113 0.79 -7.56 -25.08
N GLU A 114 0.63 -7.49 -26.41
CA GLU A 114 -0.18 -6.45 -27.05
C GLU A 114 -1.67 -6.63 -26.80
N GLU A 115 -2.15 -7.88 -26.74
CA GLU A 115 -3.57 -8.18 -26.54
C GLU A 115 -4.03 -7.67 -25.16
N LYS A 116 -3.24 -7.91 -24.12
CA LYS A 116 -3.52 -7.41 -22.77
C LYS A 116 -3.52 -5.89 -22.73
N LEU A 117 -2.57 -5.24 -23.40
CA LEU A 117 -2.53 -3.78 -23.51
C LEU A 117 -3.81 -3.25 -24.17
N ARG A 118 -4.20 -3.79 -25.34
CA ARG A 118 -5.42 -3.38 -26.06
C ARG A 118 -6.68 -3.63 -25.22
N ARG A 119 -6.77 -4.76 -24.52
CA ARG A 119 -7.90 -5.08 -23.63
C ARG A 119 -8.10 -4.05 -22.53
N TYR A 120 -7.03 -3.65 -21.83
CA TYR A 120 -7.14 -2.65 -20.77
C TYR A 120 -7.28 -1.23 -21.30
N ALA A 121 -6.62 -0.90 -22.42
CA ALA A 121 -6.79 0.36 -23.12
C ALA A 121 -8.26 0.58 -23.53
N LYS A 122 -8.91 -0.45 -24.10
CA LYS A 122 -10.34 -0.41 -24.42
C LYS A 122 -11.21 -0.12 -23.20
N LYS A 123 -10.95 -0.79 -22.05
CA LYS A 123 -11.70 -0.57 -20.80
C LYS A 123 -11.61 0.87 -20.30
N ILE A 124 -10.50 1.57 -20.54
CA ILE A 124 -10.33 2.95 -20.09
C ILE A 124 -10.71 4.01 -21.14
N GLY A 125 -11.21 3.56 -22.29
CA GLY A 125 -11.77 4.39 -23.37
C GLY A 125 -10.75 4.82 -24.43
N ILE A 126 -9.64 4.09 -24.60
CA ILE A 126 -8.63 4.38 -25.63
C ILE A 126 -8.99 3.67 -26.94
N ASN A 127 -8.79 4.35 -28.07
CA ASN A 127 -8.98 3.77 -29.40
C ASN A 127 -7.90 2.72 -29.69
N ILE A 128 -8.32 1.46 -29.85
CA ILE A 128 -7.43 0.31 -30.07
C ILE A 128 -7.11 0.03 -31.53
N SER A 129 -7.60 0.81 -32.50
CA SER A 129 -7.23 0.70 -33.91
C SER A 129 -5.86 1.30 -34.23
N LYS A 130 -5.25 1.98 -33.25
CA LYS A 130 -3.93 2.60 -33.34
C LYS A 130 -2.79 1.58 -33.28
N GLY A 131 -1.58 2.05 -33.61
CA GLY A 131 -0.34 1.30 -33.42
C GLY A 131 -0.08 0.98 -31.94
N VAL A 132 0.60 -0.14 -31.65
CA VAL A 132 0.83 -0.61 -30.27
C VAL A 132 1.55 0.43 -29.40
N LYS A 133 2.54 1.13 -29.96
CA LYS A 133 3.29 2.19 -29.27
C LYS A 133 2.41 3.38 -28.91
N GLU A 134 1.54 3.81 -29.80
CA GLU A 134 0.59 4.90 -29.53
C GLU A 134 -0.40 4.53 -28.42
N ILE A 135 -0.92 3.30 -28.45
CA ILE A 135 -1.81 2.79 -27.39
C ILE A 135 -1.08 2.74 -26.06
N ALA A 136 0.18 2.26 -26.04
CA ALA A 136 0.99 2.22 -24.83
C ALA A 136 1.26 3.62 -24.26
N TYR A 137 1.59 4.58 -25.12
CA TYR A 137 1.81 5.96 -24.75
C TYR A 137 0.55 6.58 -24.12
N GLU A 138 -0.59 6.45 -24.80
CA GLU A 138 -1.86 7.01 -24.33
C GLU A 138 -2.33 6.33 -23.04
N PHE A 139 -2.16 5.02 -22.93
CA PHE A 139 -2.50 4.25 -21.73
C PHE A 139 -1.65 4.67 -20.53
N ALA A 140 -0.32 4.72 -20.70
CA ALA A 140 0.60 5.13 -19.64
C ALA A 140 0.34 6.57 -19.20
N THR A 141 0.15 7.49 -20.15
CA THR A 141 -0.17 8.90 -19.87
C THR A 141 -1.46 9.02 -19.06
N LYS A 142 -2.52 8.32 -19.46
CA LYS A 142 -3.81 8.34 -18.75
C LYS A 142 -3.70 7.79 -17.33
N VAL A 143 -2.89 6.75 -17.11
CA VAL A 143 -2.60 6.23 -15.77
C VAL A 143 -1.88 7.25 -14.90
N LEU A 144 -0.84 7.89 -15.43
CA LEU A 144 -0.06 8.89 -14.69
C LEU A 144 -0.88 10.13 -14.33
N GLN A 145 -1.75 10.57 -15.25
CA GLN A 145 -2.67 11.67 -15.03
C GLN A 145 -3.68 11.33 -13.92
N ASP A 146 -4.32 10.16 -13.99
CA ASP A 146 -5.32 9.76 -12.98
C ASP A 146 -4.70 9.62 -11.58
N LEU A 147 -3.48 9.10 -11.49
CA LEU A 147 -2.72 9.02 -10.23
C LEU A 147 -2.33 10.39 -9.65
N SER A 148 -2.28 11.44 -10.48
CA SER A 148 -1.82 12.78 -10.08
C SER A 148 -2.96 13.79 -9.92
N LYS A 149 -4.22 13.35 -10.01
CA LYS A 149 -5.39 14.22 -9.83
C LYS A 149 -5.42 14.82 -8.42
N PRO A 150 -5.84 16.10 -8.28
CA PRO A 150 -6.05 16.70 -6.97
C PRO A 150 -7.23 16.04 -6.26
N TYR A 151 -7.32 16.22 -4.93
CA TYR A 151 -8.42 15.66 -4.13
C TYR A 151 -9.82 16.17 -4.53
N THR A 152 -9.87 17.28 -5.26
CA THR A 152 -11.10 17.89 -5.79
C THR A 152 -11.63 17.18 -7.04
N GLU A 153 -10.82 16.35 -7.69
CA GLU A 153 -11.19 15.61 -8.89
C GLU A 153 -11.36 14.12 -8.62
N LYS A 154 -12.35 13.51 -9.26
CA LYS A 154 -12.57 12.06 -9.14
C LYS A 154 -11.59 11.29 -10.01
N VAL A 155 -10.96 10.29 -9.41
CA VAL A 155 -10.20 9.26 -10.13
C VAL A 155 -11.14 8.41 -10.98
N GLU A 156 -10.74 8.14 -12.21
CA GLU A 156 -11.55 7.40 -13.20
C GLU A 156 -11.17 5.93 -13.26
N LEU A 157 -9.89 5.59 -13.06
CA LEU A 157 -9.41 4.23 -13.26
C LEU A 157 -10.03 3.26 -12.28
N VAL A 158 -10.27 3.68 -11.04
CA VAL A 158 -10.98 2.86 -10.05
C VAL A 158 -12.36 2.48 -10.58
N ALA A 159 -13.12 3.42 -11.13
CA ALA A 159 -14.45 3.14 -11.67
C ALA A 159 -14.41 2.23 -12.91
N LYS A 160 -13.41 2.38 -13.78
CA LYS A 160 -13.32 1.63 -15.04
C LYS A 160 -12.71 0.24 -14.89
N LEU A 161 -11.88 0.03 -13.86
CA LEU A 161 -11.15 -1.23 -13.65
C LEU A 161 -11.71 -2.09 -12.50
N SER A 162 -12.55 -1.53 -11.63
CA SER A 162 -13.19 -2.29 -10.55
C SER A 162 -14.29 -3.22 -11.06
N LEU A 163 -14.56 -4.26 -10.27
CA LEU A 163 -15.68 -5.16 -10.52
C LEU A 163 -17.02 -4.40 -10.39
N PRO A 164 -17.98 -4.59 -11.32
CA PRO A 164 -19.27 -3.88 -11.29
C PRO A 164 -20.02 -4.03 -9.96
N ALA A 165 -19.95 -5.21 -9.34
CA ALA A 165 -20.57 -5.46 -8.04
C ALA A 165 -20.00 -4.55 -6.93
N ARG A 166 -18.70 -4.27 -6.95
CA ARG A 166 -18.03 -3.39 -5.98
C ARG A 166 -18.48 -1.94 -6.15
N LEU A 167 -18.65 -1.50 -7.40
CA LEU A 167 -19.09 -0.13 -7.71
C LEU A 167 -20.51 0.15 -7.25
N ARG A 168 -21.42 -0.83 -7.38
CA ARG A 168 -22.81 -0.69 -6.90
C ARG A 168 -22.87 -0.44 -5.40
N HIS A 169 -22.08 -1.18 -4.62
CA HIS A 169 -22.04 -1.01 -3.16
C HIS A 169 -21.31 0.27 -2.75
N GLY A 170 -20.22 0.62 -3.44
CA GLY A 170 -19.42 1.81 -3.10
C GLY A 170 -20.18 3.13 -3.28
N LYS A 171 -21.07 3.22 -4.27
CA LYS A 171 -21.90 4.41 -4.51
C LYS A 171 -22.87 4.73 -3.37
N ASN A 172 -23.18 3.78 -2.50
CA ASN A 172 -24.09 3.98 -1.37
C ASN A 172 -23.35 4.47 -0.11
N LEU A 173 -22.01 4.59 -0.17
CA LEU A 173 -21.16 4.95 0.97
C LEU A 173 -20.47 6.32 0.82
N THR A 174 -20.67 7.00 -0.32
CA THR A 174 -20.03 8.28 -0.69
C THR A 174 -21.06 9.20 -1.33
#